data_AF-A0A953B5H7-F1
#
_entry.id   AF-A0A953B5H7-F1
#
_cell.length_a   1.000
_cell.length_b   1.000
_cell.length_c   1.000
_cell.angle_alpha   90.00
_cell.angle_beta   90.00
_cell.angle_gamma   90.00
#
_symmetry.space_group_name_H-M   'P 1'
#
loop_
_entity.id
_entity.type
_entity.pdbx_description
1 polymer ?
#
loop_
_entity_poly.entity_id
_entity_poly.type
_entity_poly.pdbx_seq_one_letter_code
_entity_poly.pdbx_strand_id
1 'polypeptide(L)' 'MSQTIQIYVGLLNEAVQVWRPVLAQHLHTNVYHIISQPYDREIDSWQFEPGDDVVCEMIDTSDGRILAAIRKP' A
#
# COMPACT_ATOMS: atom_id res chain seq x y z
N MET A 1 15.30 -4.13 -14.38
CA MET A 1 15.12 -2.89 -13.60
C MET A 1 13.80 -3.01 -12.87
N SER A 2 13.78 -2.93 -11.55
CA SER A 2 12.54 -2.96 -10.76
C SER A 2 11.82 -1.62 -10.92
N GLN A 3 10.56 -1.61 -11.37
CA GLN A 3 9.80 -0.36 -11.46
C GLN A 3 9.24 -0.01 -10.08
N THR A 4 9.67 1.13 -9.53
CA THR A 4 9.06 1.70 -8.33
C THR A 4 7.77 2.42 -8.72
N ILE A 5 6.69 2.09 -8.03
CA ILE A 5 5.34 2.60 -8.26
C ILE A 5 4.71 2.97 -6.91
N GLN A 6 3.83 3.97 -6.94
CA GLN A 6 3.00 4.31 -5.79
C GLN A 6 1.80 3.36 -5.72
N ILE A 7 1.63 2.71 -4.57
CA ILE A 7 0.41 1.98 -4.20
C ILE A 7 -0.18 2.62 -2.94
N TYR A 8 -1.35 2.15 -2.53
CA TYR A 8 -2.02 2.64 -1.32
C TYR A 8 -2.20 1.51 -0.32
N VAL A 9 -1.93 1.78 0.96
CA VAL A 9 -2.19 0.86 2.08
C VAL A 9 -3.25 1.46 2.99
N GLY A 10 -4.11 0.62 3.57
CA GLY A 10 -5.07 1.06 4.56
C GLY A 10 -4.40 1.44 5.88
N LEU A 11 -4.95 2.42 6.59
CA LEU A 11 -4.59 2.70 7.98
C LEU A 11 -5.60 2.00 8.92
N LEU A 12 -5.10 1.23 9.87
CA LEU A 12 -5.93 0.34 10.72
C LEU A 12 -6.61 1.06 11.89
N ASN A 13 -6.05 2.18 12.36
CA ASN A 13 -6.50 2.86 13.58
C ASN A 13 -7.28 4.16 13.31
N GLU A 14 -7.84 4.28 12.11
CA GLU A 14 -8.62 5.44 11.70
C GLU A 14 -10.12 5.19 11.86
N ALA A 15 -10.87 6.21 12.27
CA ALA A 15 -12.33 6.11 12.44
C ALA A 15 -13.08 5.87 11.12
N VAL A 16 -12.39 6.11 10.00
CA VAL A 16 -12.88 5.90 8.63
C VAL A 16 -11.82 5.16 7.83
N GLN A 17 -12.20 4.61 6.68
CA GLN A 17 -11.21 4.01 5.78
C GLN A 17 -10.31 5.09 5.21
N VAL A 18 -9.06 5.12 5.66
CA VAL A 18 -8.03 6.03 5.16
C VAL A 18 -6.97 5.24 4.39
N TRP A 19 -6.57 5.80 3.26
CA TRP A 19 -5.56 5.22 2.38
C TRP A 19 -4.30 6.08 2.42
N ARG A 20 -3.16 5.45 2.68
CA ARG A 20 -1.85 6.10 2.69
C ARG A 20 -1.08 5.73 1.41
N PRO A 21 -0.60 6.70 0.62
CA PRO A 21 0.28 6.41 -0.51
C PRO A 21 1.64 5.95 0.01
N VAL A 22 2.15 4.87 -0.59
CA VAL A 22 3.44 4.27 -0.24
C VAL A 22 4.18 3.82 -1.50
N LEU A 23 5.50 3.77 -1.43
CA LEU A 23 6.32 3.26 -2.53
C LEU A 23 6.43 1.73 -2.48
N ALA A 24 6.34 1.10 -3.64
CA ALA A 24 6.52 -0.33 -3.81
C ALA A 24 7.24 -0.65 -5.14
N GLN A 25 7.88 -1.81 -5.22
CA GLN A 25 8.39 -2.37 -6.47
C GLN A 25 7.37 -3.33 -7.05
N HIS A 26 7.02 -3.17 -8.33
CA HIS A 26 6.23 -4.18 -9.03
C HIS A 26 7.06 -5.43 -9.26
N LEU A 27 6.59 -6.57 -8.75
CA LEU A 27 7.27 -7.86 -8.91
C LEU A 27 6.75 -8.57 -10.16
N HIS A 28 5.46 -8.92 -10.16
CA HIS A 28 4.77 -9.56 -11.28
C HIS A 28 3.25 -9.55 -11.09
N THR A 29 2.49 -9.61 -12.19
CA THR A 29 1.02 -9.64 -12.15
C THR A 29 0.48 -8.48 -11.30
N ASN A 30 -0.13 -8.79 -10.14
CA ASN A 30 -0.68 -7.83 -9.18
C ASN A 30 0.10 -7.83 -7.85
N VAL A 31 1.31 -8.39 -7.81
CA VAL A 31 2.13 -8.47 -6.60
C VAL A 31 3.17 -7.36 -6.59
N TYR A 32 3.24 -6.66 -5.45
CA TYR A 32 4.12 -5.52 -5.21
C TYR A 32 4.85 -5.69 -3.89
N HIS A 33 6.14 -5.38 -3.88
CA HIS A 33 6.97 -5.38 -2.67
C HIS A 33 7.04 -3.96 -2.10
N ILE A 34 6.51 -3.73 -0.90
CA ILE A 34 6.58 -2.41 -0.26
C ILE A 34 8.03 -2.13 0.12
N ILE A 35 8.63 -1.11 -0.49
CA ILE A 35 10.04 -0.80 -0.22
C ILE A 35 10.20 -0.09 1.11
N SER A 36 11.42 -0.20 1.66
CA SER A 36 11.82 0.56 2.84
C SER A 36 11.60 2.05 2.62
N GLN A 37 10.78 2.65 3.48
CA GLN A 37 10.51 4.08 3.50
C GLN A 37 10.22 4.54 4.94
N PRO A 38 10.55 5.79 5.28
CA PRO A 38 10.31 6.30 6.61
C PRO A 38 8.81 6.42 6.87
N TYR A 39 8.36 5.83 7.97
CA TYR A 39 7.05 6.10 8.55
C TYR A 39 7.12 5.87 10.06
N ASP A 40 6.29 6.58 10.81
CA ASP A 40 6.24 6.48 12.25
C ASP A 40 5.16 5.49 12.67
N ARG A 41 5.57 4.37 13.25
CA ARG A 41 4.68 3.28 13.69
C ARG A 41 3.85 3.65 14.92
N GLU A 42 4.29 4.64 15.69
CA GLU A 42 3.57 5.14 16.86
C GLU A 42 2.43 6.07 16.45
N ILE A 43 2.55 6.69 15.27
CA ILE A 43 1.55 7.62 14.72
C ILE A 43 0.64 6.92 13.71
N ASP A 44 1.21 6.23 12.70
CA ASP A 44 0.46 5.59 11.62
C ASP A 44 0.57 4.06 11.72
N SER A 45 -0.56 3.37 11.90
CA SER A 45 -0.63 1.90 11.83
C SER A 45 -1.08 1.45 10.44
N TRP A 46 -0.11 1.11 9.58
CA TRP A 46 -0.37 0.63 8.23
C TRP A 46 -0.83 -0.83 8.25
N GLN A 47 -1.77 -1.17 7.37
CA GLN A 47 -2.24 -2.54 7.18
C GLN A 47 -1.13 -3.46 6.65
N PHE A 48 -0.22 -2.91 5.86
CA PHE A 48 0.94 -3.61 5.29
C PHE A 48 2.18 -2.73 5.44
N GLU A 49 3.30 -3.34 5.81
CA GLU A 49 4.51 -2.62 6.21
C GLU A 49 5.61 -2.70 5.15
N PRO A 50 6.60 -1.78 5.18
CA PRO A 50 7.82 -1.94 4.39
C PRO A 50 8.46 -3.33 4.60
N GLY A 51 8.77 -4.00 3.49
CA GLY A 51 9.24 -5.39 3.45
C GLY A 51 8.16 -6.42 3.12
N ASP A 52 6.88 -6.05 3.20
CA ASP A 52 5.79 -6.95 2.81
C ASP A 52 5.62 -7.03 1.29
N ASP A 53 5.34 -8.23 0.82
CA ASP A 53 4.75 -8.45 -0.50
C ASP A 53 3.23 -8.41 -0.38
N VAL A 54 2.58 -7.68 -1.29
CA VAL A 54 1.13 -7.47 -1.28
C VAL A 54 0.52 -7.64 -2.66
N VAL A 55 -0.70 -8.17 -2.69
CA VAL A 55 -1.55 -8.17 -3.88
C VAL A 55 -2.31 -6.85 -3.90
N CYS A 56 -2.21 -6.12 -5.01
CA CYS A 56 -2.93 -4.87 -5.22
C CYS A 56 -4.05 -5.00 -6.25
N GLU A 57 -5.12 -4.24 -6.04
CA GLU A 57 -6.23 -4.11 -6.97
C GLU A 57 -6.62 -2.64 -7.15
N MET A 58 -7.23 -2.32 -8.28
CA MET A 58 -7.79 -0.98 -8.52
C MET A 58 -9.12 -0.86 -7.79
N ILE A 59 -9.23 0.10 -6.87
CA ILE A 59 -10.45 0.37 -6.10
C ILE A 59 -10.96 1.78 -6.38
N ASP A 60 -12.29 1.94 -6.40
CA ASP A 60 -12.96 3.24 -6.50
C ASP A 60 -13.07 3.88 -5.10
N THR A 61 -12.57 5.12 -4.96
CA THR A 61 -12.74 5.96 -3.77
C THR A 61 -13.47 7.25 -4.14
N SER A 62 -13.81 8.06 -3.14
CA SER A 62 -14.38 9.40 -3.36
C SER A 62 -13.51 10.32 -4.20
N ASP A 63 -12.18 10.09 -4.19
CA ASP A 63 -11.18 10.91 -4.88
C ASP A 63 -10.72 10.31 -6.21
N GLY A 64 -11.34 9.20 -6.63
CA GLY A 64 -11.05 8.50 -7.87
C GLY A 64 -10.52 7.08 -7.65
N ARG A 65 -9.87 6.53 -8.68
CA ARG A 65 -9.36 5.15 -8.64
C ARG A 65 -7.94 5.11 -8.11
N ILE A 66 -7.69 4.24 -7.13
CA ILE A 66 -6.36 4.02 -6.57
C ILE A 66 -5.95 2.55 -6.68
N LEU A 67 -4.65 2.30 -6.77
CA LEU A 67 -4.07 0.96 -6.71
C LEU A 67 -3.79 0.60 -5.25
N ALA A 68 -4.68 -0.17 -4.62
CA ALA A 68 -4.65 -0.46 -3.20
C ALA A 68 -4.19 -1.88 -2.90
N ALA A 69 -3.34 -2.04 -1.89
CA ALA A 69 -2.99 -3.32 -1.32
C ALA A 69 -4.20 -3.91 -0.57
N ILE A 70 -4.58 -5.14 -0.90
CA ILE A 70 -5.79 -5.77 -0.36
C ILE A 70 -5.52 -7.02 0.48
N ARG A 71 -4.40 -7.73 0.23
CA ARG A 71 -3.98 -8.93 0.96
C ARG A 71 -2.50 -9.22 0.75
N LYS A 72 -1.91 -10.05 1.61
CA LYS A 72 -0.63 -10.72 1.34
C LYS A 72 -0.85 -11.82 0.27
N PRO A 73 0.15 -12.15 -0.56
CA PRO A 73 0.05 -13.14 -1.63
C PRO A 73 -0.23 -14.56 -1.12
#